data_AF-A0A6J2XW26-F1
#
_entry.id   AF-A0A6J2XW26-F1
#
_cell.length_a   1.000
_cell.length_b   1.000
_cell.length_c   1.000
_cell.angle_alpha   90.00
_cell.angle_beta   90.00
_cell.angle_gamma   90.00
#
_symmetry.space_group_name_H-M   'P 1'
#
loop_
_entity.id
_entity.type
_entity.pdbx_description
1 polymer ?
#
loop_
_entity_poly.entity_id
_entity_poly.type
_entity_poly.pdbx_seq_one_letter_code
_entity_poly.pdbx_strand_id
1 'polypeptide(L)'
;SNCNQAIMLISEGVDYDYDISIFNESNWQKNFPVRIFTYLVSTDKDDEKEMEFIACSNMGYYVNMTLKSDIREKILQYLFVMSRPINFKVLEKQVPIWSYLYVDLADRRLSNWLWTKFEGIRQREVFLDHSKRRVDRLQLKYDSQSHMLLQESHKQVQI
;
A
#
# COMPACT_ATOMS: atom_id res chain seq x y z
N SER A 1 -23.84 17.79 -5.31
CA SER A 1 -23.37 16.39 -5.28
C SER A 1 -23.76 15.80 -3.93
N ASN A 2 -24.77 14.92 -3.90
CA ASN A 2 -25.34 14.36 -2.65
C ASN A 2 -24.57 13.11 -2.21
N CYS A 3 -23.34 13.29 -1.74
CA CYS A 3 -22.51 12.20 -1.20
C CYS A 3 -22.17 12.46 0.27
N ASN A 4 -21.63 11.44 0.95
CA ASN A 4 -21.12 11.60 2.32
C ASN A 4 -20.04 12.68 2.33
N GLN A 5 -20.21 13.71 3.17
CA GLN A 5 -19.25 14.79 3.34
C GLN A 5 -18.43 14.54 4.61
N ALA A 6 -17.13 14.74 4.52
CA ALA A 6 -16.23 14.56 5.64
C ALA A 6 -15.08 15.56 5.61
N ILE A 7 -14.61 15.95 6.80
CA ILE A 7 -13.42 16.75 7.03
C ILE A 7 -12.47 15.91 7.89
N MET A 8 -11.18 15.89 7.53
CA MET A 8 -10.14 15.25 8.30
C MET A 8 -9.18 16.33 8.83
N LEU A 9 -9.11 16.49 10.14
CA LEU A 9 -8.20 17.40 10.83
C LEU A 9 -7.00 16.58 11.33
N ILE A 10 -5.79 16.96 10.91
CA ILE A 10 -4.54 16.36 11.39
C ILE A 10 -3.77 17.47 12.08
N SER A 11 -3.50 17.31 13.38
CA SER A 11 -2.80 18.31 14.18
C SER A 11 -1.91 17.66 15.22
N GLU A 12 -0.86 18.36 15.64
CA GLU A 12 -0.02 17.99 16.80
C GLU A 12 -0.68 18.44 18.12
N GLY A 13 -1.48 19.50 18.11
CA GLY A 13 -2.22 19.96 19.30
C GLY A 13 -3.40 20.85 18.91
N VAL A 14 -4.16 21.31 19.89
CA VAL A 14 -5.30 22.21 19.68
C VAL A 14 -5.15 23.41 20.60
N ASP A 15 -5.15 24.61 20.01
CA ASP A 15 -5.21 25.82 20.81
C ASP A 15 -6.57 25.88 21.53
N TYR A 16 -6.56 26.21 22.82
CA TYR A 16 -7.76 26.26 23.67
C TYR A 16 -8.80 27.33 23.25
N ASP A 17 -8.51 28.16 22.24
CA ASP A 17 -9.35 29.29 21.82
C ASP A 17 -10.18 29.00 20.56
N TYR A 18 -10.55 27.73 20.34
CA TYR A 18 -11.44 27.39 19.22
C TYR A 18 -12.91 27.58 19.60
N ASP A 19 -13.65 28.27 18.74
CA ASP A 19 -15.07 28.57 19.02
C ASP A 19 -15.96 27.38 18.65
N ILE A 20 -16.55 26.73 19.66
CA ILE A 20 -17.50 25.62 19.50
C ILE A 20 -18.77 26.08 18.77
N SER A 21 -19.11 27.38 18.83
CA SER A 21 -20.31 27.93 18.19
C SER A 21 -20.33 27.66 16.68
N ILE A 22 -19.15 27.60 16.05
CA ILE A 22 -19.02 27.34 14.61
C ILE A 22 -19.59 25.98 14.23
N PHE A 23 -19.40 24.94 15.06
CA PHE A 23 -19.94 23.60 14.79
C PHE A 23 -21.46 23.57 14.96
N ASN A 24 -21.97 24.34 15.92
CA ASN A 24 -23.41 24.44 16.15
C ASN A 24 -24.12 25.06 14.94
N GLU A 25 -23.67 26.24 14.51
CA GLU A 25 -24.28 26.99 13.39
C GLU A 25 -24.09 26.29 12.05
N SER A 26 -22.92 25.70 11.81
CA SER A 26 -22.58 25.13 10.50
C SER A 26 -23.03 23.67 10.33
N ASN A 27 -22.96 22.84 11.38
CA ASN A 27 -23.13 21.39 11.29
C ASN A 27 -24.33 20.88 12.12
N TRP A 28 -24.38 21.15 13.43
CA TRP A 28 -25.38 20.53 14.32
C TRP A 28 -26.80 20.95 14.01
N GLN A 29 -27.03 22.25 13.76
CA GLN A 29 -28.34 22.77 13.36
C GLN A 29 -28.85 22.18 12.04
N LYS A 30 -27.94 21.71 11.17
CA LYS A 30 -28.26 21.11 9.87
C LYS A 30 -28.36 19.59 9.92
N ASN A 31 -28.43 18.99 11.12
CA ASN A 31 -28.48 17.56 11.35
C ASN A 31 -27.21 16.82 10.86
N PHE A 32 -26.04 17.37 11.21
CA PHE A 32 -24.73 16.73 11.00
C PHE A 32 -24.45 16.29 9.55
N PRO A 33 -24.57 17.19 8.55
CA PRO A 33 -24.28 16.86 7.15
C PRO A 33 -22.81 16.46 6.92
N VAL A 34 -21.90 16.96 7.75
CA VAL A 34 -20.45 16.74 7.62
C VAL A 34 -19.92 15.96 8.82
N ARG A 35 -19.16 14.90 8.56
CA ARG A 35 -18.45 14.14 9.59
C ARG A 35 -17.04 14.69 9.79
N ILE A 36 -16.58 14.82 11.04
CA ILE A 36 -15.26 15.37 11.34
C ILE A 36 -14.39 14.30 12.00
N PHE A 37 -13.30 13.93 11.33
CA PHE A 37 -12.30 13.00 11.84
C PHE A 37 -11.10 13.78 12.34
N THR A 38 -10.59 13.44 13.51
CA THR A 38 -9.47 14.14 14.15
C THR A 38 -8.32 13.17 14.37
N TYR A 39 -7.14 13.54 13.89
CA TYR A 39 -5.91 12.79 14.02
C TYR A 39 -4.93 13.64 14.83
N LEU A 40 -4.66 13.21 16.06
CA LEU A 40 -3.66 13.84 16.92
C LEU A 40 -2.30 13.19 16.70
N VAL A 41 -1.28 14.00 16.48
CA VAL A 41 0.11 13.58 16.33
C VAL A 41 0.92 14.11 17.51
N SER A 42 0.53 13.72 18.72
CA SER A 42 1.21 14.14 19.96
C SER A 42 1.01 13.10 21.05
N THR A 43 1.85 13.21 22.09
CA THR A 43 1.74 12.46 23.33
C THR A 43 0.93 13.17 24.41
N ASP A 44 0.51 14.41 24.17
CA ASP A 44 -0.16 15.26 25.14
C ASP A 44 -1.62 14.85 25.35
N LYS A 45 -2.01 14.68 26.62
CA LYS A 45 -3.34 14.17 27.00
C LYS A 45 -4.43 15.21 27.04
N ASP A 46 -4.06 16.49 27.15
CA ASP A 46 -5.05 17.56 27.20
C ASP A 46 -5.62 17.81 25.79
N ASP A 47 -4.76 17.81 24.76
CA ASP A 47 -5.15 17.86 23.35
C ASP A 47 -5.99 16.66 22.90
N GLU A 48 -5.74 15.48 23.48
CA GLU A 48 -6.50 14.26 23.22
C GLU A 48 -7.98 14.43 23.53
N LYS A 49 -8.31 15.05 24.69
CA LYS A 49 -9.71 15.25 25.09
C LYS A 49 -10.43 16.21 24.16
N GLU A 50 -9.78 17.29 23.76
CA GLU A 50 -10.36 18.30 22.88
C GLU A 50 -10.60 17.72 21.47
N MET A 51 -9.61 17.03 20.91
CA MET A 51 -9.74 16.37 19.62
C MET A 51 -10.82 15.27 19.64
N GLU A 52 -10.86 14.47 20.71
CA GLU A 52 -11.92 13.47 20.90
C GLU A 52 -13.30 14.13 20.96
N PHE A 53 -13.45 15.23 21.69
CA PHE A 53 -14.69 15.98 21.77
C PHE A 53 -15.15 16.50 20.40
N ILE A 54 -14.24 17.06 19.60
CA ILE A 54 -14.54 17.55 18.25
C ILE A 54 -15.02 16.40 17.35
N ALA A 55 -14.36 15.25 17.36
CA ALA A 55 -14.77 14.11 16.54
C ALA A 55 -16.11 13.50 16.99
N CYS A 56 -16.29 13.28 18.30
CA CYS A 56 -17.50 12.71 18.87
C CYS A 56 -18.72 13.59 18.62
N SER A 57 -18.58 14.89 18.80
CA SER A 57 -19.66 15.86 18.57
C SER A 57 -20.06 15.99 17.11
N ASN A 58 -19.25 15.49 16.17
CA ASN A 58 -19.50 15.61 14.73
C ASN A 58 -19.60 14.23 14.03
N MET A 59 -20.04 13.19 14.75
CA MET A 59 -20.25 11.83 14.21
C MET A 59 -19.04 11.23 13.48
N GLY A 60 -17.83 11.61 13.87
CA GLY A 60 -16.60 11.12 13.28
C GLY A 60 -15.92 10.06 14.11
N TYR A 61 -14.58 10.09 14.08
CA TYR A 61 -13.72 9.20 14.84
C TYR A 61 -12.41 9.90 15.19
N TYR A 62 -11.94 9.68 16.41
CA TYR A 62 -10.69 10.22 16.92
C TYR A 62 -9.58 9.16 16.90
N VAL A 63 -8.38 9.58 16.53
CA VAL A 63 -7.21 8.71 16.47
C VAL A 63 -5.99 9.45 17.00
N ASN A 64 -5.29 8.83 17.96
CA ASN A 64 -3.97 9.28 18.39
C ASN A 64 -2.85 8.50 17.68
N MET A 65 -1.91 9.19 17.05
CA MET A 65 -0.74 8.65 16.37
C MET A 65 0.55 9.22 16.97
N THR A 66 1.22 8.45 17.83
CA THR A 66 2.49 8.86 18.43
C THR A 66 3.71 8.41 17.62
N LEU A 67 3.60 7.26 16.94
CA LEU A 67 4.69 6.65 16.18
C LEU A 67 4.40 6.66 14.68
N LYS A 68 5.46 6.78 13.87
CA LYS A 68 5.36 6.69 12.41
C LYS A 68 4.85 5.31 11.93
N SER A 69 5.12 4.26 12.69
CA SER A 69 4.60 2.91 12.41
C SER A 69 3.07 2.86 12.42
N ASP A 70 2.46 3.61 13.34
CA ASP A 70 1.02 3.55 13.60
C ASP A 70 0.19 4.14 12.46
N ILE A 71 0.77 5.10 11.73
CA ILE A 71 0.08 5.85 10.67
C ILE A 71 -0.59 4.91 9.67
N ARG A 72 0.12 3.85 9.25
CA ARG A 72 -0.39 2.90 8.24
C ARG A 72 -1.66 2.19 8.67
N GLU A 73 -1.75 1.81 9.94
CA GLU A 73 -2.87 1.04 10.47
C GLU A 73 -4.00 1.96 10.92
N LYS A 74 -3.66 3.06 11.59
CA LYS A 74 -4.62 3.95 12.22
C LYS A 74 -5.31 4.89 11.24
N ILE A 75 -4.66 5.27 10.13
CA ILE A 75 -5.28 6.20 9.16
C ILE A 75 -6.54 5.62 8.53
N LEU A 76 -6.60 4.30 8.33
CA LEU A 76 -7.71 3.62 7.65
C LEU A 76 -8.99 3.51 8.49
N GLN A 77 -8.96 3.90 9.77
CA GLN A 77 -10.09 3.72 10.67
C GLN A 77 -11.35 4.52 10.25
N TYR A 78 -11.19 5.62 9.52
CA TYR A 78 -12.33 6.39 9.00
C TYR A 78 -13.24 5.55 8.08
N LEU A 79 -12.67 4.57 7.35
CA LEU A 79 -13.41 3.71 6.42
C LEU A 79 -14.53 2.96 7.13
N PHE A 80 -14.27 2.47 8.35
CA PHE A 80 -15.26 1.73 9.13
C PHE A 80 -16.45 2.58 9.56
N VAL A 81 -16.24 3.88 9.79
CA VAL A 81 -17.33 4.81 10.13
C VAL A 81 -18.13 5.19 8.88
N MET A 82 -17.42 5.44 7.78
CA MET A 82 -18.04 5.78 6.49
C MET A 82 -18.82 4.61 5.88
N SER A 83 -18.43 3.37 6.17
CA SER A 83 -19.13 2.18 5.67
C SER A 83 -20.45 1.88 6.41
N ARG A 84 -20.68 2.42 7.62
CA ARG A 84 -21.88 2.09 8.43
C ARG A 84 -23.21 2.29 7.68
N PRO A 85 -23.47 3.43 7.01
CA PRO A 85 -24.72 3.63 6.29
C PRO A 85 -24.88 2.69 5.08
N ILE A 86 -23.77 2.31 4.44
CA ILE A 86 -23.75 1.35 3.33
C ILE A 86 -24.13 -0.04 3.86
N ASN A 87 -23.54 -0.44 4.98
CA ASN A 87 -23.80 -1.73 5.63
C ASN A 87 -25.23 -1.82 6.20
N PHE A 88 -25.84 -0.71 6.60
CA PHE A 88 -27.23 -0.71 7.03
C PHE A 88 -28.22 -0.89 5.87
N LYS A 89 -27.87 -0.42 4.67
CA LYS A 89 -28.70 -0.53 3.45
C LYS A 89 -28.61 -1.89 2.75
N VAL A 90 -28.04 -2.92 3.37
CA VAL A 90 -27.84 -4.26 2.77
C VAL A 90 -29.12 -4.95 2.29
N LEU A 91 -30.30 -4.50 2.74
CA LEU A 91 -31.58 -4.97 2.22
C LEU A 91 -31.84 -4.55 0.75
N GLU A 92 -31.18 -3.50 0.28
CA GLU A 92 -31.17 -3.10 -1.14
C GLU A 92 -30.03 -3.82 -1.87
N LYS A 93 -30.33 -4.34 -3.07
CA LYS A 93 -29.41 -5.13 -3.89
C LYS A 93 -28.11 -4.36 -4.13
N GLN A 94 -27.00 -4.83 -3.56
CA GLN A 94 -25.68 -4.23 -3.75
C GLN A 94 -25.30 -4.27 -5.23
N VAL A 95 -25.04 -3.11 -5.84
CA VAL A 95 -24.60 -3.00 -7.22
C VAL A 95 -23.07 -3.18 -7.26
N PRO A 96 -22.52 -4.09 -8.08
CA PRO A 96 -21.08 -4.21 -8.23
C PRO A 96 -20.50 -2.95 -8.88
N ILE A 97 -19.43 -2.41 -8.29
CA ILE A 97 -18.69 -1.26 -8.80
C ILE A 97 -17.37 -1.77 -9.37
N TRP A 98 -17.07 -1.42 -10.61
CA TRP A 98 -15.79 -1.74 -11.24
C TRP A 98 -14.75 -0.66 -10.94
N SER A 99 -13.55 -1.07 -10.53
CA SER A 99 -12.42 -0.16 -10.35
C SER A 99 -11.82 0.26 -11.69
N TYR A 100 -11.06 1.37 -11.68
CA TYR A 100 -10.23 1.76 -12.82
C TYR A 100 -9.10 0.75 -13.06
N LEU A 101 -8.46 0.81 -14.23
CA LEU A 101 -7.32 -0.03 -14.58
C LEU A 101 -6.15 0.17 -13.59
N TYR A 102 -5.70 -0.91 -12.97
CA TYR A 102 -4.49 -0.94 -12.13
C TYR A 102 -3.60 -2.12 -12.54
N VAL A 103 -2.29 -1.99 -12.28
CA VAL A 103 -1.34 -3.09 -12.50
C VAL A 103 -1.56 -4.14 -11.43
N ASP A 104 -1.79 -5.38 -11.85
CA ASP A 104 -1.95 -6.49 -10.93
C ASP A 104 -0.63 -6.76 -10.17
N LEU A 105 -0.73 -7.01 -8.87
CA LEU A 105 0.40 -7.45 -8.05
C LEU A 105 1.00 -8.77 -8.56
N ALA A 106 0.16 -9.64 -9.14
CA ALA A 106 0.63 -10.85 -9.81
C ALA A 106 1.56 -10.54 -10.98
N ASP A 107 1.29 -9.48 -11.74
CA ASP A 107 2.08 -9.05 -12.89
C ASP A 107 3.47 -8.57 -12.46
N ARG A 108 3.59 -7.86 -11.33
CA ARG A 108 4.91 -7.50 -10.75
C ARG A 108 5.76 -8.71 -10.35
N ARG A 109 5.14 -9.75 -9.81
CA ARG A 109 5.86 -10.99 -9.44
C ARG A 109 6.34 -11.72 -10.69
N LEU A 110 5.46 -11.80 -11.69
CA LEU A 110 5.78 -12.38 -12.98
C LEU A 110 6.90 -11.60 -13.67
N SER A 111 6.84 -10.27 -13.69
CA SER A 111 7.87 -9.41 -14.29
C SER A 111 9.21 -9.54 -13.59
N ASN A 112 9.25 -9.57 -12.25
CA ASN A 112 10.49 -9.75 -11.49
C ASN A 112 11.10 -11.14 -11.73
N TRP A 113 10.28 -12.18 -11.73
CA TRP A 113 10.73 -13.53 -12.05
C TRP A 113 11.24 -13.64 -13.48
N LEU A 114 10.50 -13.11 -14.46
CA LEU A 114 10.90 -13.05 -15.87
C LEU A 114 12.23 -12.32 -16.02
N TRP A 115 12.37 -11.14 -15.41
CA TRP A 115 13.60 -10.36 -15.44
C TRP A 115 14.78 -11.12 -14.84
N THR A 116 14.61 -11.74 -13.67
CA THR A 116 15.65 -12.55 -13.02
C THR A 116 16.08 -13.71 -13.90
N LYS A 117 15.13 -14.38 -14.55
CA LYS A 117 15.40 -15.50 -15.47
C LYS A 117 16.18 -15.02 -16.69
N PHE A 118 15.75 -13.95 -17.35
CA PHE A 118 16.43 -13.40 -18.53
C PHE A 118 17.84 -12.90 -18.17
N GLU A 119 18.00 -12.19 -17.06
CA GLU A 119 19.30 -11.69 -16.63
C GLU A 119 20.25 -12.83 -16.24
N GLY A 120 19.74 -13.90 -15.62
CA GLY A 120 20.52 -15.12 -15.35
C GLY A 120 21.02 -15.82 -16.61
N ILE A 121 20.18 -15.90 -17.67
CA ILE A 121 20.59 -16.44 -18.98
C ILE A 121 21.68 -15.55 -19.60
N ARG A 122 21.48 -14.23 -19.59
CA ARG A 122 22.45 -13.26 -20.12
C ARG A 122 23.81 -13.34 -19.42
N GLN A 123 23.81 -13.44 -18.09
CA GLN A 123 25.04 -13.60 -17.29
C GLN A 123 25.75 -14.93 -17.60
N ARG A 124 24.99 -16.02 -17.77
CA ARG A 124 25.55 -17.31 -18.19
C ARG A 124 26.24 -17.22 -19.54
N GLU A 125 25.64 -16.56 -20.53
CA GLU A 125 26.24 -16.38 -21.86
C GLU A 125 27.56 -15.61 -21.79
N VAL A 126 27.58 -14.50 -21.03
CA VAL A 126 28.81 -13.71 -20.80
C VAL A 126 29.88 -14.56 -20.11
N PHE A 127 29.51 -15.35 -19.10
CA PHE A 127 30.43 -16.24 -18.41
C PHE A 127 31.01 -17.32 -19.34
N LEU A 128 30.16 -17.93 -20.17
CA LEU A 128 30.57 -18.95 -21.14
C LEU A 128 31.50 -18.36 -22.20
N ASP A 129 31.19 -17.19 -22.75
CA ASP A 129 32.05 -16.49 -23.70
C ASP A 129 33.42 -16.16 -23.07
N HIS A 130 33.43 -15.58 -21.87
CA HIS A 130 34.67 -15.28 -21.15
C HIS A 130 35.49 -16.55 -20.86
N SER A 131 34.83 -17.63 -20.46
CA SER A 131 35.47 -18.93 -20.21
C SER A 131 36.06 -19.53 -21.49
N LYS A 132 35.32 -19.48 -22.61
CA LYS A 132 35.78 -19.96 -23.92
C LYS A 132 37.01 -19.17 -24.40
N ARG A 133 36.96 -17.84 -24.35
CA ARG A 133 38.11 -16.98 -24.68
C ARG A 133 39.33 -17.25 -23.80
N ARG A 134 39.13 -17.61 -22.52
CA ARG A 134 40.23 -17.99 -21.62
C ARG A 134 40.86 -19.32 -22.02
N VAL A 135 40.04 -20.34 -22.30
CA VAL A 135 40.51 -21.65 -22.79
C VAL A 135 41.27 -21.50 -24.10
N ASP A 136 40.73 -20.71 -25.04
CA ASP A 136 41.36 -20.42 -26.33
C ASP A 136 42.71 -19.71 -26.16
N ARG A 137 42.79 -18.68 -25.31
CA ARG A 137 44.04 -17.95 -25.03
C ARG A 137 45.13 -18.81 -24.39
N LEU A 138 44.74 -19.69 -23.46
CA LEU A 138 45.69 -20.56 -22.78
C LEU A 138 46.02 -21.82 -23.59
N GLN A 139 45.51 -21.95 -24.82
CA GLN A 139 45.63 -23.14 -25.66
C GLN A 139 45.25 -24.44 -24.92
N LEU A 140 44.37 -24.34 -23.92
CA LEU A 140 43.88 -25.49 -23.13
C LEU A 140 42.79 -26.26 -23.88
N LYS A 141 42.71 -26.12 -25.21
CA LYS A 141 41.83 -26.93 -26.06
C LYS A 141 42.34 -28.37 -26.00
N TYR A 142 41.74 -29.17 -25.12
CA TYR A 142 41.90 -30.60 -25.17
C TYR A 142 41.09 -31.14 -26.36
N ASP A 143 41.76 -31.68 -27.37
CA ASP A 143 41.17 -32.33 -28.56
C ASP A 143 40.44 -33.66 -28.26
N SER A 144 39.96 -33.84 -27.03
CA SER A 144 39.22 -35.04 -26.65
C SER A 144 37.74 -34.83 -26.97
N GLN A 145 37.19 -35.66 -27.86
CA GLN A 145 35.76 -35.71 -28.20
C GLN A 145 34.81 -35.95 -26.99
N SER A 146 35.36 -36.26 -25.82
CA SER A 146 34.62 -36.43 -24.56
C SER A 146 34.54 -35.18 -23.68
N HIS A 147 35.02 -34.01 -24.14
CA HIS A 147 35.00 -32.79 -23.33
C HIS A 147 33.57 -32.28 -23.11
N MET A 148 33.15 -32.17 -21.85
CA MET A 148 31.78 -31.85 -21.40
C MET A 148 31.19 -30.55 -21.99
N LEU A 149 32.04 -29.62 -22.45
CA LEU A 149 31.66 -28.32 -23.03
C LEU A 149 31.36 -28.37 -24.54
N LEU A 150 31.68 -29.49 -25.22
CA LEU A 150 31.43 -29.71 -26.65
C LEU A 150 30.23 -30.63 -26.90
N GLN A 151 29.56 -31.08 -25.84
CA GLN A 151 28.43 -31.99 -25.95
C GLN A 151 27.14 -31.20 -26.24
N GLU A 152 26.62 -31.30 -27.47
CA GLU A 152 25.43 -30.57 -27.90
C GLU A 152 24.14 -31.03 -27.20
N SER A 153 24.11 -32.25 -26.66
CA SER A 153 22.95 -32.79 -25.93
C SER A 153 23.29 -33.09 -24.48
N HIS A 154 22.69 -32.33 -23.56
CA HIS A 154 22.60 -32.71 -22.15
C HIS A 154 21.34 -33.53 -21.95
N LYS A 155 21.46 -34.82 -21.56
CA LYS A 155 20.30 -35.64 -21.21
C LYS A 155 19.56 -34.95 -20.05
N GLN A 156 18.29 -34.61 -20.27
CA GLN A 156 17.41 -34.19 -19.19
C GLN A 156 17.28 -35.36 -18.21
N VAL A 157 17.71 -35.14 -16.98
CA VAL A 157 17.42 -36.04 -15.86
C VAL A 157 15.92 -35.90 -15.59
N GLN A 158 15.15 -36.95 -15.91
CA GLN A 158 13.78 -37.09 -15.43
C GLN A 158 13.83 -37.34 -13.92
N ILE A 159 13.01 -36.56 -13.18
CA ILE A 159 12.71 -36.78 -11.77
C ILE A 159 11.77 -37.97 -11.65
#